data_AF-A0A2V8UTD0-F1
#
_entry.id   AF-A0A2V8UTD0-F1
#
_cell.length_a   1.000
_cell.length_b   1.000
_cell.length_c   1.000
_cell.angle_alpha   90.00
_cell.angle_beta   90.00
_cell.angle_gamma   90.00
#
_symmetry.space_group_name_H-M   'P 1'
#
loop_
_entity.id
_entity.type
_entity.pdbx_description
1 polymer ?
#
loop_
_entity_poly.entity_id
_entity_poly.type
_entity_poly.pdbx_seq_one_letter_code
_entity_poly.pdbx_strand_id
1 'polypeptide(L)'
;MTGMTGATEWLTKIMLRVAAGVSLLASLWYFEPPKPAFQLCGFHWLTGRPCPLCGLTRAMFALAKGHWSEALGFNALGPLAFAMVAGLFWNDGPMRRRVWTCGIAAFAIYGVWRIFLPVT
;
A
#
# COMPACT_ATOMS: atom_id res chain seq x y z
N MET A 1 8.54 40.04 9.93
CA MET A 1 9.32 38.83 10.29
C MET A 1 8.49 37.52 10.26
N THR A 2 7.23 37.55 9.84
CA THR A 2 6.32 36.37 9.78
C THR A 2 6.36 35.60 8.44
N GLY A 3 7.03 36.13 7.41
CA GLY A 3 7.07 35.52 6.08
C GLY A 3 8.08 34.37 5.92
N MET A 4 9.18 34.40 6.66
CA MET A 4 10.22 33.36 6.57
C MET A 4 9.82 32.05 7.27
N THR A 5 9.08 32.13 8.39
CA THR A 5 8.65 30.95 9.15
C THR A 5 7.64 30.09 8.37
N GLY A 6 6.74 30.72 7.60
CA GLY A 6 5.77 30.00 6.78
C GLY A 6 6.40 29.21 5.63
N ALA A 7 7.42 29.78 4.98
CA ALA A 7 8.16 29.09 3.92
C ALA A 7 8.95 27.89 4.47
N THR A 8 9.60 28.03 5.63
CA THR A 8 10.33 26.93 6.27
C THR A 8 9.42 25.80 6.73
N GLU A 9 8.24 26.11 7.28
CA GLU A 9 7.28 25.07 7.70
C GLU A 9 6.70 24.29 6.51
N TRP A 10 6.41 24.98 5.41
CA TRP A 10 5.92 24.34 4.19
C TRP A 10 6.98 23.41 3.56
N LEU A 11 8.22 23.90 3.46
CA LEU A 11 9.35 23.09 2.98
C LEU A 11 9.61 21.90 3.91
N THR A 12 9.58 22.09 5.22
CA THR A 12 9.80 21.00 6.19
C THR A 12 8.74 19.91 6.04
N LYS A 13 7.46 20.28 5.87
CA LYS A 13 6.38 19.31 5.63
C LYS A 13 6.58 18.54 4.33
N ILE A 14 7.00 19.21 3.26
CA ILE A 14 7.28 18.56 1.97
C ILE A 14 8.47 17.61 2.10
N MET A 15 9.57 18.07 2.70
CA MET A 15 10.77 17.26 2.88
C MET A 15 10.49 16.03 3.76
N LEU A 16 9.71 16.17 4.83
CA LEU A 16 9.28 15.03 5.67
C LEU A 16 8.48 14.00 4.87
N ARG A 17 7.59 14.43 3.98
CA ARG A 17 6.80 13.51 3.15
C ARG A 17 7.62 12.81 2.10
N VAL A 18 8.51 13.54 1.43
CA VAL A 18 9.43 12.96 0.46
C VAL A 18 10.36 11.97 1.16
N ALA A 19 10.94 12.36 2.30
CA ALA A 19 11.81 11.48 3.08
C ALA A 19 11.08 10.22 3.54
N ALA A 20 9.83 10.34 4.02
CA ALA A 20 9.02 9.20 4.43
C ALA A 20 8.67 8.28 3.24
N GLY A 21 8.28 8.84 2.09
CA GLY A 21 8.00 8.09 0.87
C GLY A 21 9.24 7.35 0.35
N VAL A 22 10.38 8.04 0.32
CA VAL A 22 11.68 7.46 -0.08
C VAL A 22 12.13 6.39 0.90
N SER A 23 11.99 6.61 2.21
CA SER A 23 12.33 5.61 3.24
C SER A 23 11.47 4.35 3.13
N LEU A 24 10.18 4.53 2.85
CA LEU A 24 9.25 3.41 2.63
C LEU A 24 9.64 2.64 1.36
N LEU A 25 9.91 3.33 0.26
CA LEU A 25 10.35 2.72 -0.99
C LEU A 25 11.69 1.99 -0.82
N ALA A 26 12.66 2.62 -0.16
CA ALA A 26 13.97 2.04 0.11
C ALA A 26 13.85 0.80 1.00
N SER A 27 12.99 0.84 2.01
CA SER A 27 12.70 -0.33 2.85
C SER A 27 12.05 -1.43 2.02
N LEU A 28 11.04 -1.12 1.20
CA LEU A 28 10.41 -2.12 0.32
C LEU A 28 11.34 -2.66 -0.76
N TRP A 29 12.35 -1.88 -1.17
CA TRP A 29 13.34 -2.30 -2.14
C TRP A 29 14.41 -3.21 -1.51
N TYR A 30 14.83 -2.90 -0.27
CA TYR A 30 15.82 -3.66 0.49
C TYR A 30 15.25 -4.96 1.07
N PHE A 31 14.01 -4.94 1.55
CA PHE A 31 13.37 -6.14 2.08
C PHE A 31 12.79 -6.97 0.93
N GLU A 32 13.27 -8.20 0.77
CA GLU A 32 12.59 -9.18 -0.07
C GLU A 32 11.34 -9.72 0.65
N PRO A 33 10.17 -9.81 -0.01
CA PRO A 33 9.06 -10.54 0.56
C PRO A 33 9.46 -12.01 0.72
N PRO A 34 9.14 -12.66 1.85
CA PRO A 34 9.45 -14.07 2.04
C PRO A 34 8.85 -14.92 0.90
N LYS A 35 9.70 -15.78 0.34
CA LYS A 35 9.38 -16.73 -0.73
C LYS A 35 8.23 -17.65 -0.29
N PRO A 36 7.41 -18.17 -1.23
CA PRO A 36 6.16 -18.87 -0.89
C PRO A 36 6.37 -20.19 -0.13
N ALA A 37 7.61 -20.65 -0.01
CA ALA A 37 7.99 -21.80 0.79
C ALA A 37 7.75 -21.61 2.30
N PHE A 38 7.69 -20.36 2.80
CA PHE A 38 7.43 -20.06 4.21
C PHE A 38 6.08 -19.35 4.36
N GLN A 39 5.01 -20.16 4.43
CA GLN A 39 3.65 -19.72 4.72
C GLN A 39 3.50 -19.42 6.24
N LEU A 40 4.22 -18.41 6.77
CA LEU A 40 4.05 -17.96 8.17
C LEU A 40 2.71 -17.24 8.41
N CYS A 41 1.79 -17.23 7.44
CA CYS A 41 0.49 -16.64 7.64
C CYS A 41 -0.39 -17.56 8.49
N GLY A 42 -0.53 -17.24 9.77
CA GLY A 42 -1.45 -17.96 10.68
C GLY A 42 -2.88 -18.05 10.14
N PHE A 43 -3.32 -17.11 9.29
CA PHE A 43 -4.62 -17.19 8.62
C PHE A 43 -4.69 -18.32 7.60
N HIS A 44 -3.66 -18.51 6.76
CA HIS A 44 -3.60 -19.64 5.85
C HIS A 44 -3.50 -20.96 6.60
N TRP A 45 -2.78 -20.98 7.72
CA TRP A 45 -2.68 -22.17 8.56
C TRP A 45 -4.02 -22.52 9.23
N LEU A 46 -4.78 -21.51 9.69
CA LEU A 46 -6.07 -21.70 10.36
C LEU A 46 -7.23 -21.97 9.40
N THR A 47 -7.23 -21.36 8.21
CA THR A 47 -8.36 -21.42 7.25
C THR A 47 -8.05 -22.20 5.97
N GLY A 48 -6.80 -22.58 5.72
CA GLY A 48 -6.36 -23.19 4.47
C GLY A 48 -6.40 -22.26 3.25
N ARG A 49 -6.76 -20.98 3.42
CA ARG A 49 -7.00 -20.04 2.30
C ARG A 49 -5.90 -18.99 2.18
N PRO A 50 -5.47 -18.61 0.96
CA PRO A 50 -4.47 -17.56 0.77
C PRO A 50 -5.07 -16.22 1.20
N CYS A 51 -4.48 -15.60 2.23
CA CYS A 51 -4.99 -14.37 2.81
C CYS A 51 -4.89 -13.19 1.83
N PRO A 52 -5.93 -12.36 1.65
CA PRO A 52 -5.91 -11.24 0.71
C PRO A 52 -4.84 -10.19 1.09
N LEU A 53 -4.53 -10.08 2.38
CA LEU A 53 -3.51 -9.19 2.91
C LEU A 53 -2.09 -9.63 2.48
N CYS A 54 -1.83 -10.94 2.45
CA CYS A 54 -0.55 -11.54 2.12
C CYS A 54 -0.20 -11.31 0.64
N GLY A 55 -1.20 -11.48 -0.23
CA GLY A 55 -1.08 -11.13 -1.65
C GLY A 55 -0.91 -9.63 -1.87
N LEU A 56 -1.54 -8.80 -1.03
CA LEU A 56 -1.37 -7.35 -1.08
C LEU A 56 0.06 -6.92 -0.72
N THR A 57 0.65 -7.49 0.34
CA THR A 57 2.03 -7.19 0.73
C THR A 57 2.98 -7.54 -0.41
N ARG A 58 2.81 -8.71 -1.04
CA ARG A 58 3.60 -9.08 -2.23
C ARG A 58 3.42 -8.15 -3.41
N ALA A 59 2.19 -7.73 -3.69
CA ALA A 59 1.92 -6.75 -4.74
C ALA A 59 2.59 -5.40 -4.42
N MET A 60 2.65 -4.96 -3.15
CA MET A 60 3.41 -3.78 -2.73
C MET A 60 4.90 -3.92 -2.99
N PHE A 61 5.51 -5.05 -2.63
CA PHE A 61 6.92 -5.30 -2.88
C PHE A 61 7.24 -5.36 -4.38
N ALA A 62 6.39 -6.01 -5.18
CA ALA A 62 6.52 -6.04 -6.63
C ALA A 62 6.40 -4.62 -7.22
N LEU A 63 5.43 -3.81 -6.78
CA LEU A 63 5.30 -2.41 -7.22
C LEU A 63 6.48 -1.54 -6.81
N ALA A 64 6.99 -1.71 -5.59
CA ALA A 64 8.16 -0.98 -5.12
C ALA A 64 9.42 -1.28 -5.94
N LYS A 65 9.51 -2.48 -6.53
CA LYS A 65 10.56 -2.87 -7.46
C LYS A 65 10.27 -2.48 -8.92
N GLY A 66 9.09 -1.92 -9.20
CA GLY A 66 8.66 -1.54 -10.55
C GLY A 66 7.99 -2.66 -11.37
N HIS A 67 7.68 -3.80 -10.74
CA HIS A 67 7.08 -4.97 -11.38
C HIS A 67 5.54 -4.88 -11.37
N TRP A 68 4.98 -4.03 -12.23
CA TRP A 68 3.53 -3.76 -12.30
C TRP A 68 2.71 -4.99 -12.71
N SER A 69 3.19 -5.77 -13.68
CA SER A 69 2.52 -6.99 -14.16
C SER A 69 2.43 -8.06 -13.08
N GLU A 70 3.52 -8.26 -12.34
CA GLU A 70 3.62 -9.22 -11.25
C GLU A 70 2.72 -8.81 -10.08
N ALA A 71 2.65 -7.51 -9.77
CA ALA A 71 1.76 -6.98 -8.75
C ALA A 71 0.28 -7.20 -9.06
N LEU A 72 -0.13 -6.99 -10.32
CA LEU A 72 -1.49 -7.28 -10.78
C LEU A 72 -1.81 -8.78 -10.68
N GLY A 73 -0.83 -9.64 -10.94
CA GLY A 73 -0.95 -11.09 -10.77
C GLY A 73 -1.12 -11.53 -9.32
N PHE A 74 -0.51 -10.83 -8.36
CA PHE A 74 -0.64 -11.14 -6.93
C PHE A 74 -1.95 -10.64 -6.31
N ASN A 75 -2.34 -9.40 -6.61
CA ASN A 75 -3.61 -8.84 -6.16
C ASN A 75 -3.96 -7.60 -7.00
N ALA A 76 -5.14 -7.59 -7.63
CA ALA A 76 -5.63 -6.43 -8.38
C ALA A 76 -5.74 -5.16 -7.51
N LEU A 77 -5.83 -5.30 -6.19
CA LEU A 77 -5.81 -4.18 -5.24
C LEU A 77 -4.41 -3.65 -4.89
N GLY A 78 -3.34 -4.32 -5.31
CA GLY A 78 -1.97 -3.87 -5.10
C GLY A 78 -1.75 -2.45 -5.63
N PRO A 79 -1.98 -2.19 -6.92
CA PRO A 79 -1.83 -0.84 -7.48
C PRO A 79 -2.68 0.21 -6.76
N LEU A 80 -3.89 -0.18 -6.31
CA LEU A 80 -4.79 0.70 -5.57
C LEU A 80 -4.23 1.08 -4.19
N ALA A 81 -3.70 0.12 -3.43
CA ALA A 81 -3.03 0.39 -2.15
C ALA A 81 -1.82 1.33 -2.34
N PHE A 82 -1.04 1.10 -3.39
CA PHE A 82 0.15 1.90 -3.66
C PHE A 82 -0.24 3.34 -3.98
N ALA A 83 -1.29 3.53 -4.80
CA ALA A 83 -1.85 4.84 -5.10
C ALA A 83 -2.40 5.56 -3.85
N MET A 84 -3.02 4.84 -2.91
CA MET A 84 -3.49 5.42 -1.64
C MET A 84 -2.34 5.92 -0.76
N VAL A 85 -1.24 5.14 -0.71
CA VAL A 85 -0.04 5.49 0.06
C VAL A 85 0.70 6.67 -0.60
N ALA A 86 0.89 6.63 -1.92
CA ALA A 86 1.47 7.72 -2.69
C ALA A 86 0.63 9.01 -2.56
N GLY A 87 -0.69 8.89 -2.59
CA GLY A 87 -1.62 10.01 -2.40
C GLY A 87 -1.54 10.66 -1.02
N LEU A 88 -1.08 9.92 0.01
CA LEU A 88 -0.84 10.45 1.34
C LEU A 88 0.32 11.46 1.37
N PHE A 89 1.34 11.20 0.54
CA PHE A 89 2.53 12.05 0.45
C PHE A 89 2.30 13.24 -0.49
N TRP A 90 1.54 13.05 -1.57
CA TRP A 90 1.45 14.04 -2.65
C TRP A 90 0.29 15.04 -2.55
N ASN A 91 -0.78 14.75 -1.78
CA ASN A 91 -2.00 15.58 -1.83
C ASN A 91 -2.62 15.85 -0.45
N ASP A 92 -2.77 17.14 -0.10
CA ASP A 92 -3.54 17.58 1.09
C ASP A 92 -4.97 17.99 0.82
N GLY A 93 -5.39 18.00 -0.44
CA GLY A 93 -6.72 18.45 -0.82
C GLY A 93 -7.85 17.52 -0.36
N PRO A 94 -9.11 17.95 -0.52
CA PRO A 94 -10.30 17.12 -0.28
C PRO A 94 -10.29 15.83 -1.14
N MET A 95 -9.53 15.83 -2.23
CA MET A 95 -9.26 14.67 -3.08
C MET A 95 -8.59 13.51 -2.31
N ARG A 96 -7.69 13.79 -1.35
CA ARG A 96 -7.11 12.73 -0.49
C ARG A 96 -8.19 11.99 0.26
N ARG A 97 -9.16 12.72 0.84
CA ARG A 97 -10.25 12.13 1.62
C ARG A 97 -11.10 11.19 0.76
N ARG A 98 -11.35 11.59 -0.50
CA ARG A 98 -12.13 10.81 -1.48
C ARG A 98 -11.41 9.55 -1.95
N VAL A 99 -10.12 9.65 -2.26
CA VAL A 99 -9.29 8.49 -2.64
C VAL A 99 -9.17 7.50 -1.47
N TRP A 100 -9.03 8.00 -0.25
CA TRP A 100 -8.97 7.15 0.94
C TRP A 100 -10.30 6.46 1.25
N THR A 101 -11.45 7.15 1.21
CA THR A 101 -12.74 6.51 1.44
C THR A 101 -13.07 5.49 0.35
N CYS A 102 -12.86 5.83 -0.93
CA CYS A 102 -13.08 4.88 -2.03
C CYS A 102 -12.13 3.68 -1.93
N GLY A 103 -10.86 3.91 -1.57
CA GLY A 103 -9.88 2.84 -1.41
C GLY A 103 -10.19 1.92 -0.23
N ILE A 104 -10.51 2.48 0.95
CA ILE A 104 -10.95 1.68 2.12
C ILE A 104 -12.23 0.89 1.80
N ALA A 105 -13.19 1.50 1.11
CA ALA A 105 -14.41 0.81 0.69
C ALA A 105 -14.10 -0.34 -0.28
N ALA A 106 -13.22 -0.13 -1.26
CA ALA A 106 -12.79 -1.19 -2.17
C ALA A 106 -12.06 -2.33 -1.44
N PHE A 107 -11.19 -2.01 -0.46
CA PHE A 107 -10.53 -2.99 0.39
C PHE A 107 -11.51 -3.77 1.27
N ALA A 108 -12.46 -3.08 1.89
CA ALA A 108 -13.49 -3.69 2.72
C ALA A 108 -14.39 -4.59 1.88
N ILE A 109 -14.90 -4.09 0.75
CA ILE A 109 -15.77 -4.85 -0.16
C ILE A 109 -15.03 -6.07 -0.72
N TYR A 110 -13.81 -5.91 -1.23
CA TYR A 110 -13.04 -7.03 -1.77
C TYR A 110 -12.60 -8.02 -0.68
N GLY A 111 -12.20 -7.53 0.50
CA GLY A 111 -11.85 -8.36 1.64
C GLY A 111 -13.03 -9.22 2.08
N VAL A 112 -14.21 -8.60 2.24
CA VAL A 112 -15.48 -9.27 2.50
C VAL A 112 -15.81 -10.24 1.36
N TRP A 113 -15.76 -9.80 0.11
CA TRP A 113 -16.09 -10.62 -1.06
C TRP A 113 -15.19 -11.84 -1.21
N ARG A 114 -13.88 -11.74 -0.93
CA ARG A 114 -12.94 -12.88 -0.93
C ARG A 114 -13.06 -13.78 0.29
N ILE A 115 -13.55 -13.27 1.42
CA ILE A 115 -13.90 -14.10 2.59
C ILE A 115 -15.15 -14.93 2.26
N PHE A 116 -16.15 -14.32 1.63
CA PHE A 116 -17.46 -14.93 1.37
C PHE A 116 -17.58 -15.71 0.06
N LEU A 117 -16.81 -15.39 -0.99
CA LEU A 117 -16.70 -16.22 -2.19
C LEU A 117 -15.57 -17.23 -1.99
N PRO A 118 -15.88 -18.51 -1.68
CA PRO A 118 -14.92 -19.58 -1.91
C PRO A 118 -14.52 -19.53 -3.38
N VAL A 119 -13.24 -19.24 -3.63
CA VAL A 119 -12.63 -19.58 -4.92
C VAL A 119 -12.69 -21.10 -4.95
N THR A 120 -13.66 -21.61 -5.72
CA THR A 120 -13.78 -23.03 -6.07
C THR A 120 -12.69 -23.38 -7.07
#